data_AF-A0A9P1GZA9-F1
#
_entry.id   AF-A0A9P1GZA9-F1
#
_cell.length_a   1.000
_cell.length_b   1.000
_cell.length_c   1.000
_cell.angle_alpha   90.00
_cell.angle_beta   90.00
_cell.angle_gamma   90.00
#
_symmetry.space_group_name_H-M   'P 1'
#
loop_
_entity.id
_entity.type
_entity.pdbx_description
1 polymer ?
#
loop_
_entity_poly.entity_id
_entity_poly.type
_entity_poly.pdbx_seq_one_letter_code
_entity_poly.pdbx_strand_id
1 'polypeptide(L)'
;MRVIIIGAGPAGLALGHALTQAGIDDFVILERRQKVVEATGAGLGLWPHAVRILDQLGNGLFEAAEKIVPKMKKSVRLGNEGGLVLATDLFAHVEENHGYAFWMFERMRLLELLYTHLPRVEERVLTGKTVTSLSQTDSTVTVECDDGSKYTGDILVGADGIHSTTRTLLYPGTHDPETELAKGFTSTFRAMFGCGPLLRD
;
A
#
# COMPACT_ATOMS: atom_id res chain seq x y z
N MET A 1 -5.58 21.70 -4.18
CA MET A 1 -6.11 20.39 -4.59
C MET A 1 -6.24 19.54 -3.34
N ARG A 2 -7.42 18.98 -3.08
CA ARG A 2 -7.73 18.13 -1.93
C ARG A 2 -7.94 16.68 -2.35
N VAL A 3 -7.24 15.75 -1.69
CA VAL A 3 -7.35 14.31 -1.96
C VAL A 3 -8.02 13.59 -0.80
N ILE A 4 -9.05 12.80 -1.10
CA ILE A 4 -9.70 11.90 -0.13
C ILE A 4 -9.24 10.47 -0.41
N ILE A 5 -8.68 9.81 0.59
CA ILE A 5 -8.20 8.43 0.50
C ILE A 5 -9.09 7.56 1.38
N ILE A 6 -9.67 6.50 0.83
CA ILE A 6 -10.50 5.56 1.59
C ILE A 6 -9.65 4.35 1.97
N GLY A 7 -9.34 4.19 3.26
CA GLY A 7 -8.56 3.09 3.83
C GLY A 7 -7.15 3.51 4.26
N ALA A 8 -6.80 3.25 5.53
CA ALA A 8 -5.46 3.44 6.09
C ALA A 8 -4.65 2.13 6.08
N GLY A 9 -4.81 1.31 5.03
CA GLY A 9 -3.93 0.17 4.77
C GLY A 9 -2.55 0.60 4.25
N PRO A 10 -1.65 -0.35 3.92
CA PRO A 10 -0.31 -0.01 3.44
C PRO A 10 -0.33 0.89 2.21
N ALA A 11 -1.25 0.64 1.27
CA ALA A 11 -1.40 1.46 0.07
C ALA A 11 -1.88 2.90 0.37
N GLY A 12 -2.89 3.06 1.23
CA GLY A 12 -3.42 4.38 1.58
C GLY A 12 -2.42 5.24 2.36
N LEU A 13 -1.70 4.63 3.31
CA LEU A 13 -0.64 5.32 4.04
C LEU A 13 0.55 5.66 3.14
N ALA A 14 0.98 4.73 2.27
CA ALA A 14 2.04 5.00 1.29
C ALA A 14 1.66 6.15 0.35
N LEU A 15 0.39 6.23 -0.08
CA LEU A 15 -0.10 7.36 -0.86
C LEU A 15 -0.06 8.67 -0.06
N GLY A 16 -0.44 8.67 1.21
CA GLY A 16 -0.32 9.85 2.07
C GLY A 16 1.12 10.38 2.18
N HIS A 17 2.10 9.48 2.27
CA HIS A 17 3.51 9.86 2.21
C HIS A 17 3.89 10.42 0.83
N ALA A 18 3.47 9.78 -0.25
CA ALA A 18 3.76 10.24 -1.60
C ALA A 18 3.17 11.63 -1.88
N LEU A 19 1.95 11.90 -1.42
CA LEU A 19 1.32 13.23 -1.49
C LEU A 19 2.10 14.27 -0.70
N THR A 20 2.57 13.91 0.50
CA THR A 20 3.41 14.78 1.31
C THR A 20 4.73 15.11 0.59
N GLN A 21 5.40 14.13 -0.01
CA GLN A 21 6.62 14.35 -0.80
C GLN A 21 6.36 15.22 -2.04
N ALA A 22 5.16 15.13 -2.62
CA ALA A 22 4.75 15.94 -3.75
C ALA A 22 4.31 17.37 -3.36
N GLY A 23 4.35 17.74 -2.07
CA GLY A 23 3.89 19.05 -1.60
C GLY A 23 2.36 19.22 -1.63
N ILE A 24 1.61 18.11 -1.67
CA ILE A 24 0.15 18.10 -1.61
C ILE A 24 -0.25 17.84 -0.15
N ASP A 25 -0.46 18.92 0.60
CA ASP A 25 -0.70 18.83 2.05
C ASP A 25 -2.18 18.70 2.45
N ASP A 26 -3.10 19.00 1.53
CA ASP A 26 -4.54 18.88 1.77
C ASP A 26 -5.02 17.50 1.34
N PHE A 27 -4.89 16.52 2.24
CA PHE A 27 -5.48 15.21 2.07
C PHE A 27 -6.00 14.65 3.39
N VAL A 28 -6.96 13.74 3.27
CA VAL A 28 -7.53 13.01 4.41
C VAL A 28 -7.64 11.53 4.07
N ILE A 29 -7.25 10.67 5.01
CA ILE A 29 -7.39 9.22 4.95
C ILE A 29 -8.53 8.82 5.89
N LEU A 30 -9.57 8.20 5.34
CA LEU A 30 -10.72 7.72 6.09
C LEU A 30 -10.59 6.21 6.33
N GLU A 31 -10.43 5.81 7.59
CA GLU A 31 -10.30 4.41 7.98
C GLU A 31 -11.53 3.96 8.77
N ARG A 32 -12.14 2.84 8.35
CA ARG A 32 -13.33 2.30 9.01
C ARG A 32 -13.05 1.75 10.40
N ARG A 33 -11.84 1.21 10.65
CA ARG A 33 -11.45 0.66 11.94
C ARG A 33 -11.20 1.76 12.95
N GLN A 34 -11.39 1.44 14.23
CA GLN A 34 -11.07 2.33 15.35
C GLN A 34 -9.56 2.45 15.59
N LYS A 35 -8.78 1.47 15.12
CA LYS A 35 -7.32 1.49 15.17
C LYS A 35 -6.76 1.12 13.81
N VAL A 36 -5.79 1.90 13.33
CA VAL A 36 -5.09 1.62 12.07
C VAL A 36 -4.16 0.41 12.23
N VAL A 37 -3.42 0.38 13.34
CA VAL A 37 -2.46 -0.68 13.65
C VAL A 37 -3.15 -1.73 14.52
N GLU A 38 -3.29 -2.94 13.99
CA GLU A 38 -3.83 -4.09 14.69
C GLU A 38 -2.87 -5.28 14.55
N ALA A 39 -2.77 -6.09 15.62
CA ALA A 39 -1.97 -7.30 15.62
C ALA A 39 -2.60 -8.35 14.70
N THR A 40 -2.12 -8.42 13.46
CA THR A 40 -2.48 -9.46 12.49
C THR A 40 -1.26 -10.31 12.18
N GLY A 41 -1.34 -11.63 12.37
CA GLY A 41 -0.22 -12.58 12.26
C GLY A 41 0.24 -12.91 10.83
N ALA A 42 0.22 -11.95 9.92
CA ALA A 42 0.63 -12.15 8.53
C ALA A 42 1.98 -11.47 8.25
N GLY A 43 2.87 -12.20 7.59
CA GLY A 43 4.09 -11.64 7.01
C GLY A 43 3.82 -10.94 5.67
N LEU A 44 4.56 -9.88 5.37
CA LEU A 44 4.51 -9.16 4.11
C LEU A 44 5.93 -8.95 3.57
N GLY A 45 6.20 -9.53 2.40
CA GLY A 45 7.47 -9.35 1.70
C GLY A 45 7.46 -8.13 0.79
N LEU A 46 8.40 -7.21 0.99
CA LEU A 46 8.71 -6.14 0.05
C LEU A 46 9.93 -6.55 -0.78
N TRP A 47 9.72 -6.63 -2.09
CA TRP A 47 10.79 -6.83 -3.08
C TRP A 47 11.56 -5.52 -3.34
N PRO A 48 12.76 -5.57 -3.96
CA PRO A 48 13.62 -4.40 -4.12
C PRO A 48 12.94 -3.17 -4.72
N HIS A 49 12.02 -3.36 -5.67
CA HIS A 49 11.28 -2.27 -6.28
C HIS A 49 10.34 -1.55 -5.28
N ALA A 50 9.71 -2.30 -4.37
CA ALA A 50 8.87 -1.72 -3.33
C ALA A 50 9.71 -1.05 -2.23
N VAL A 51 10.86 -1.64 -1.88
CA VAL A 51 11.81 -1.04 -0.92
C VAL A 51 12.37 0.28 -1.46
N ARG A 52 12.68 0.35 -2.75
CA ARG A 52 13.10 1.59 -3.42
C ARG A 52 12.02 2.67 -3.39
N ILE A 53 10.75 2.30 -3.55
CA ILE A 53 9.63 3.25 -3.40
C ILE A 53 9.57 3.73 -1.95
N LEU A 54 9.65 2.84 -0.96
CA LEU A 54 9.64 3.20 0.46
C LEU A 54 10.75 4.20 0.82
N ASP A 55 11.95 4.04 0.25
CA ASP A 55 13.06 4.97 0.39
C ASP A 55 12.70 6.38 -0.14
N GLN A 56 12.05 6.44 -1.30
CA GLN A 56 11.60 7.70 -1.90
C GLN A 56 10.43 8.37 -1.16
N LEU A 57 9.70 7.65 -0.30
CA LEU A 57 8.62 8.22 0.50
C LEU A 57 9.13 9.16 1.62
N GLY A 58 10.44 9.13 1.91
CA GLY A 58 11.10 10.06 2.82
C GLY A 58 10.68 9.90 4.29
N ASN A 59 10.78 10.99 5.05
CA ASN A 59 10.43 11.05 6.48
C ASN A 59 11.17 10.01 7.37
N GLY A 60 12.34 9.56 6.95
CA GLY A 60 13.13 8.57 7.68
C GLY A 60 12.57 7.15 7.64
N LEU A 61 11.59 6.87 6.75
CA LEU A 61 10.92 5.57 6.66
C LEU A 61 11.91 4.44 6.38
N PHE A 62 12.86 4.67 5.49
CA PHE A 62 13.85 3.65 5.10
C PHE A 62 14.76 3.29 6.27
N GLU A 63 15.33 4.28 6.94
CA GLU A 63 16.25 4.10 8.06
C GLU A 63 15.54 3.50 9.27
N ALA A 64 14.27 3.84 9.48
CA ALA A 64 13.44 3.23 10.51
C ALA A 64 13.07 1.79 10.17
N ALA A 65 12.73 1.50 8.91
CA ALA A 65 12.47 0.15 8.43
C ALA A 65 13.70 -0.77 8.54
N GLU A 66 14.88 -0.28 8.16
CA GLU A 66 16.11 -1.10 8.19
C GLU A 66 16.42 -1.60 9.61
N LYS A 67 16.05 -0.84 10.65
CA LYS A 67 16.26 -1.22 12.05
C LYS A 67 15.33 -2.34 12.53
N ILE A 68 14.19 -2.55 11.89
CA ILE A 68 13.16 -3.50 12.35
C ILE A 68 13.04 -4.73 11.45
N VAL A 69 13.61 -4.70 10.24
CA VAL A 69 13.52 -5.82 9.29
C VAL A 69 14.72 -6.75 9.41
N PRO A 70 14.52 -8.08 9.51
CA PRO A 70 15.61 -9.04 9.45
C PRO A 70 16.23 -9.10 8.04
N LYS A 71 17.56 -9.07 7.96
CA LYS A 71 18.29 -9.22 6.69
C LYS A 71 18.25 -10.69 6.23
N MET A 72 17.40 -10.99 5.26
CA MET A 72 17.31 -12.31 4.64
C MET A 72 18.40 -12.48 3.59
N LYS A 73 19.09 -13.62 3.60
CA LYS A 73 20.15 -13.95 2.61
C LYS A 73 19.89 -15.23 1.83
N LYS A 74 19.21 -16.21 2.44
CA LYS A 74 19.01 -17.54 1.87
C LYS A 74 17.53 -17.90 1.78
N SER A 75 17.17 -18.68 0.77
CA SER A 75 15.88 -19.34 0.65
C SER A 75 16.10 -20.85 0.70
N VAL A 76 15.42 -21.52 1.63
CA VAL A 76 15.45 -22.97 1.80
C VAL A 76 14.03 -23.49 1.63
N ARG A 77 13.87 -24.51 0.78
CA ARG A 77 12.62 -25.21 0.53
C ARG A 77 12.80 -26.66 0.93
N LEU A 78 11.94 -27.11 1.84
CA LEU A 78 11.89 -28.49 2.29
C LEU A 78 10.65 -29.15 1.67
N GLY A 79 10.77 -30.42 1.32
CA GLY A 79 9.64 -31.24 0.92
C GLY A 79 8.77 -31.60 2.12
N ASN A 80 7.62 -32.22 1.87
CA ASN A 80 6.68 -32.59 2.94
C ASN A 80 7.27 -33.55 3.97
N GLU A 81 8.26 -34.36 3.58
CA GLU A 81 8.99 -35.28 4.47
C GLU A 81 10.19 -34.61 5.18
N GLY A 82 10.35 -33.29 5.04
CA GLY A 82 11.46 -32.53 5.64
C GLY A 82 12.78 -32.60 4.85
N GLY A 83 12.85 -33.42 3.79
CA GLY A 83 14.00 -33.49 2.90
C GLY A 83 14.27 -32.17 2.18
N LEU A 84 15.55 -31.79 2.04
CA LEU A 84 15.94 -30.59 1.32
C LEU A 84 15.60 -30.71 -0.17
N VAL A 85 14.78 -29.80 -0.69
CA VAL A 85 14.44 -29.71 -2.11
C VAL A 85 15.33 -28.68 -2.80
N LEU A 86 15.49 -27.52 -2.18
CA LEU A 86 16.26 -26.42 -2.75
C LEU A 86 16.83 -25.52 -1.65
N ALA A 87 18.11 -25.19 -1.74
CA ALA A 87 18.73 -24.13 -0.95
C ALA A 87 19.44 -23.18 -1.92
N THR A 88 19.16 -21.88 -1.80
CA THR A 88 19.74 -20.86 -2.67
C THR A 88 20.11 -19.62 -1.87
N ASP A 89 21.11 -18.89 -2.35
CA ASP A 89 21.46 -17.55 -1.87
C ASP A 89 20.61 -16.46 -2.57
N LEU A 90 19.35 -16.80 -2.94
CA LEU A 90 18.45 -15.95 -3.71
C LEU A 90 18.39 -14.52 -3.19
N PHE A 91 18.19 -14.33 -1.89
CA PHE A 91 18.02 -12.99 -1.33
C PHE A 91 19.33 -12.19 -1.29
N ALA A 92 20.49 -12.86 -1.18
CA ALA A 92 21.78 -12.20 -1.33
C ALA A 92 21.98 -11.67 -2.76
N HIS A 93 21.69 -12.50 -3.78
CA HIS A 93 21.77 -12.07 -5.18
C HIS A 93 20.73 -11.00 -5.55
N VAL A 94 19.55 -11.03 -4.93
CA VAL A 94 18.53 -9.99 -5.11
C VAL A 94 19.06 -8.62 -4.66
N GLU A 95 19.70 -8.56 -3.49
CA GLU A 95 20.31 -7.31 -3.01
C GLU A 95 21.46 -6.84 -3.90
N GLU A 96 22.38 -7.75 -4.24
CA GLU A 96 23.53 -7.47 -5.12
C GLU A 96 23.11 -6.90 -6.48
N ASN A 97 22.10 -7.49 -7.11
CA ASN A 97 21.67 -7.13 -8.46
C ASN A 97 20.73 -5.91 -8.52
N HIS A 98 20.04 -5.58 -7.44
CA HIS A 98 19.02 -4.51 -7.44
C HIS A 98 19.33 -3.31 -6.54
N GLY A 99 20.39 -3.40 -5.73
CA GLY A 99 20.82 -2.37 -4.78
C GLY A 99 19.95 -2.27 -3.52
N TYR A 100 18.87 -3.05 -3.41
CA TYR A 100 17.99 -3.11 -2.25
C TYR A 100 17.68 -4.57 -1.93
N ALA A 101 17.68 -4.91 -0.64
CA ALA A 101 17.38 -6.26 -0.16
C ALA A 101 15.88 -6.58 -0.23
N PHE A 102 15.55 -7.87 -0.21
CA PHE A 102 14.18 -8.31 0.10
C PHE A 102 13.91 -8.12 1.60
N TRP A 103 12.80 -7.45 1.93
CA TRP A 103 12.42 -7.11 3.30
C TRP A 103 11.17 -7.88 3.71
N MET A 104 11.27 -8.69 4.75
CA MET A 104 10.14 -9.42 5.30
C MET A 104 9.64 -8.71 6.56
N PHE A 105 8.47 -8.08 6.47
CA PHE A 105 7.83 -7.43 7.61
C PHE A 105 6.79 -8.34 8.24
N GLU A 106 6.59 -8.20 9.54
CA GLU A 106 5.25 -8.41 10.09
C GLU A 106 4.34 -7.29 9.57
N ARG A 107 3.18 -7.63 9.00
CA ARG A 107 2.26 -6.64 8.41
C ARG A 107 1.89 -5.52 9.38
N MET A 108 1.72 -5.87 10.65
CA MET A 108 1.44 -4.91 11.72
C MET A 108 2.58 -3.89 11.89
N ARG A 109 3.85 -4.34 11.85
CA ARG A 109 5.02 -3.46 11.98
C ARG A 109 5.21 -2.54 10.79
N LEU A 110 4.93 -3.01 9.57
CA LEU A 110 4.95 -2.12 8.40
C LEU A 110 3.86 -1.04 8.49
N LEU A 111 2.65 -1.42 8.92
CA LEU A 111 1.57 -0.46 9.12
C LEU A 111 1.91 0.56 10.21
N GLU A 112 2.45 0.10 11.33
CA GLU A 112 2.90 0.95 12.43
C GLU A 112 3.96 1.95 11.95
N LEU A 113 4.96 1.47 11.21
CA LEU A 113 5.99 2.31 10.61
C LEU A 113 5.38 3.39 9.70
N LEU A 114 4.56 2.99 8.73
CA LEU A 114 3.93 3.90 7.77
C LEU A 114 3.01 4.91 8.45
N TYR A 115 2.26 4.49 9.47
CA TYR A 115 1.35 5.36 10.21
C TYR A 115 2.10 6.38 11.05
N THR A 116 3.02 5.93 11.91
CA THR A 116 3.72 6.78 12.88
C THR A 116 4.65 7.81 12.23
N HIS A 117 5.19 7.51 11.05
CA HIS A 117 6.08 8.43 10.33
C HIS A 117 5.34 9.37 9.39
N LEU A 118 4.02 9.22 9.21
CA LEU A 118 3.24 10.13 8.39
C LEU A 118 3.15 11.49 9.09
N PRO A 119 3.61 12.60 8.49
CA PRO A 119 3.53 13.91 9.12
C PRO A 119 2.08 14.29 9.40
N ARG A 120 1.79 14.82 10.59
CA ARG A 120 0.44 15.21 11.04
C ARG A 120 -0.58 14.05 10.95
N VAL A 121 -0.15 12.82 11.23
CA VAL A 121 -0.99 11.62 11.13
C VAL A 121 -2.33 11.75 11.85
N GLU A 122 -2.36 12.32 13.06
CA GLU A 122 -3.58 12.47 13.86
C GLU A 122 -4.61 13.44 13.24
N GLU A 123 -4.16 14.36 12.38
CA GLU A 123 -5.04 15.27 11.64
C GLU A 123 -5.46 14.69 10.28
N ARG A 124 -4.64 13.80 9.72
CA ARG A 124 -4.78 13.27 8.36
C ARG A 124 -5.48 11.93 8.32
N VAL A 125 -5.41 11.11 9.36
CA VAL A 125 -5.99 9.77 9.40
C VAL A 125 -7.16 9.75 10.38
N LEU A 126 -8.37 9.68 9.85
CA LEU A 126 -9.60 9.67 10.63
C LEU A 126 -10.14 8.24 10.73
N THR A 127 -10.07 7.67 11.92
CA THR A 127 -10.59 6.34 12.24
C THR A 127 -12.09 6.33 12.50
N GLY A 128 -12.71 5.15 12.44
CA GLY A 128 -14.16 5.00 12.61
C GLY A 128 -14.98 5.66 11.51
N LYS A 129 -14.42 5.82 10.32
CA LYS A 129 -15.06 6.44 9.15
C LYS A 129 -15.44 5.36 8.14
N THR A 130 -16.62 4.78 8.28
CA THR A 130 -17.13 3.80 7.32
C THR A 130 -17.84 4.53 6.19
N VAL A 131 -17.29 4.48 4.97
CA VAL A 131 -17.94 5.08 3.80
C VAL A 131 -19.25 4.36 3.48
N THR A 132 -20.32 5.13 3.26
CA THR A 132 -21.66 4.62 2.94
C THR A 132 -22.18 5.14 1.60
N SER A 133 -21.76 6.33 1.18
CA SER A 133 -22.18 6.92 -0.09
C SER A 133 -21.07 7.73 -0.76
N LEU A 134 -21.11 7.79 -2.09
CA LEU A 134 -20.26 8.60 -2.93
C LEU A 134 -21.14 9.40 -3.90
N SER A 135 -20.85 10.67 -4.08
CA SER A 135 -21.46 11.52 -5.10
C SER A 135 -20.40 12.41 -5.73
N GLN A 136 -20.57 12.75 -7.01
CA GLN A 136 -19.61 13.62 -7.71
C GLN A 136 -20.32 14.64 -8.59
N THR A 137 -19.65 15.77 -8.78
CA THR A 137 -19.93 16.77 -9.80
C THR A 137 -18.83 16.68 -10.87
N ASP A 138 -18.87 17.57 -11.86
CA ASP A 138 -17.81 17.67 -12.87
C ASP A 138 -16.44 18.10 -12.28
N SER A 139 -16.41 18.58 -11.04
CA SER A 139 -15.20 19.17 -10.42
C SER A 139 -14.84 18.61 -9.05
N THR A 140 -15.75 17.90 -8.38
CA THR A 140 -15.56 17.47 -6.98
C THR A 140 -16.21 16.13 -6.71
N VAL A 141 -15.68 15.41 -5.73
CA VAL A 141 -16.26 14.20 -5.16
C VAL A 141 -16.55 14.41 -3.68
N THR A 142 -17.72 13.94 -3.23
CA THR A 142 -18.16 13.96 -1.83
C THR A 142 -18.39 12.55 -1.32
N VAL A 143 -17.79 12.27 -0.18
CA VAL A 143 -17.88 11.01 0.58
C VAL A 143 -18.74 11.23 1.80
N GLU A 144 -19.68 10.34 2.05
CA GLU A 144 -20.46 10.28 3.28
C GLU A 144 -20.08 9.04 4.09
N CYS A 145 -19.98 9.22 5.40
CA CYS A 145 -19.71 8.16 6.36
C CYS A 145 -20.97 7.76 7.13
N ASP A 146 -20.92 6.59 7.78
CA ASP A 146 -21.98 6.04 8.64
C ASP A 146 -22.35 6.93 9.83
N ASP A 147 -21.41 7.73 10.33
CA ASP A 147 -21.64 8.73 11.38
C ASP A 147 -22.26 10.04 10.87
N GLY A 148 -22.59 10.11 9.57
CA GLY A 148 -23.14 11.30 8.91
C GLY A 148 -22.10 12.36 8.55
N SER A 149 -20.81 12.15 8.86
CA SER A 149 -19.75 13.06 8.44
C SER A 149 -19.56 13.04 6.91
N LYS A 150 -19.23 14.20 6.34
CA LYS A 150 -19.04 14.39 4.90
C LYS A 150 -17.70 15.01 4.61
N TYR A 151 -17.06 14.51 3.55
CA TYR A 151 -15.77 15.00 3.08
C TYR A 151 -15.87 15.28 1.58
N THR A 152 -15.57 16.50 1.17
CA THR A 152 -15.54 16.90 -0.24
C THR A 152 -14.11 17.23 -0.65
N GLY A 153 -13.71 16.77 -1.84
CA GLY A 153 -12.39 17.00 -2.41
C GLY A 153 -12.41 16.97 -3.94
N ASP A 154 -11.25 17.21 -4.53
CA ASP A 154 -11.09 17.20 -5.99
C ASP A 154 -10.88 15.77 -6.52
N ILE A 155 -10.23 14.92 -5.72
CA ILE A 155 -9.88 13.54 -6.08
C ILE A 155 -10.27 12.59 -4.95
N LEU A 156 -10.82 11.44 -5.32
CA LEU A 156 -11.01 10.30 -4.41
C LEU A 156 -10.16 9.13 -4.87
N VAL A 157 -9.46 8.50 -3.92
CA VAL A 157 -8.69 7.27 -4.14
C VAL A 157 -9.23 6.17 -3.22
N GLY A 158 -9.79 5.12 -3.82
CA GLY A 158 -10.18 3.90 -3.10
C GLY A 158 -8.96 3.02 -2.82
N ALA A 159 -8.52 2.97 -1.56
CA ALA A 159 -7.44 2.12 -1.05
C ALA A 159 -7.94 1.14 0.03
N ASP A 160 -9.23 0.76 -0.05
CA ASP A 160 -10.01 0.02 0.95
C ASP A 160 -9.99 -1.51 0.74
N GLY A 161 -9.05 -1.99 -0.08
CA GLY A 161 -8.66 -3.40 -0.16
C GLY A 161 -9.61 -4.33 -0.92
N ILE A 162 -9.47 -5.63 -0.71
CA ILE A 162 -10.19 -6.65 -1.49
C ILE A 162 -11.72 -6.58 -1.32
N HIS A 163 -12.20 -6.12 -0.17
CA HIS A 163 -13.62 -5.91 0.13
C HIS A 163 -14.04 -4.44 -0.05
N SER A 164 -13.43 -3.76 -1.04
CA SER A 164 -13.63 -2.34 -1.32
C SER A 164 -15.10 -1.96 -1.42
N THR A 165 -15.54 -1.11 -0.48
CA THR A 165 -16.84 -0.44 -0.55
C THR A 165 -16.84 0.57 -1.70
N THR A 166 -15.72 1.25 -1.93
CA THR A 166 -15.54 2.22 -3.02
C THR A 166 -15.85 1.58 -4.37
N ARG A 167 -15.29 0.39 -4.64
CA ARG A 167 -15.55 -0.36 -5.87
C ARG A 167 -17.02 -0.71 -6.02
N THR A 168 -17.67 -1.20 -4.95
CA THR A 168 -19.09 -1.57 -4.96
C THR A 168 -20.00 -0.37 -5.21
N LEU A 169 -19.67 0.81 -4.67
CA LEU A 169 -20.46 2.03 -4.86
C LEU A 169 -20.31 2.60 -6.28
N LEU A 170 -19.11 2.56 -6.85
CA LEU A 170 -18.86 3.02 -8.23
C LEU A 170 -19.40 2.05 -9.29
N TYR A 171 -19.37 0.75 -8.98
CA TYR A 171 -19.80 -0.31 -9.88
C TYR A 171 -20.71 -1.28 -9.11
N PRO A 172 -22.01 -0.95 -8.96
CA PRO A 172 -22.97 -1.87 -8.37
C PRO A 172 -23.00 -3.19 -9.16
N GLY A 173 -23.05 -4.32 -8.45
CA GLY A 173 -23.09 -5.65 -9.08
C GLY A 173 -21.72 -6.28 -9.37
N THR A 174 -20.59 -5.74 -8.90
CA THR A 174 -19.26 -6.36 -9.14
C THR A 174 -19.04 -7.76 -8.57
N HIS A 175 -19.95 -8.24 -7.72
CA HIS A 175 -19.95 -9.62 -7.23
C HIS A 175 -20.81 -10.56 -8.08
N ASP A 176 -21.55 -10.01 -9.05
CA ASP A 176 -22.25 -10.76 -10.07
C ASP A 176 -21.24 -11.17 -11.15
N PRO A 177 -20.99 -12.49 -11.32
CA PRO A 177 -20.04 -13.02 -12.29
C PRO A 177 -20.42 -12.69 -13.74
N GLU A 178 -21.65 -12.24 -14.01
CA GLU A 178 -22.10 -11.90 -15.36
C GLU A 178 -21.83 -10.43 -15.75
N THR A 179 -21.30 -9.60 -14.84
CA THR A 179 -20.96 -8.20 -15.16
C THR A 179 -19.73 -8.09 -16.08
N GLU A 180 -19.69 -7.04 -16.90
CA GLU A 180 -18.51 -6.73 -17.73
C GLU A 180 -17.23 -6.53 -16.90
N LEU A 181 -17.35 -6.08 -15.64
CA LEU A 181 -16.19 -5.99 -14.74
C LEU A 181 -15.68 -7.38 -14.32
N ALA A 182 -16.59 -8.34 -14.09
CA ALA A 182 -16.24 -9.72 -13.74
C ALA A 182 -15.67 -10.51 -14.93
N LYS A 183 -16.09 -10.18 -16.16
CA LYS A 183 -15.49 -10.69 -17.41
C LYS A 183 -14.05 -10.21 -17.62
N GLY A 184 -13.62 -9.21 -16.84
CA GLY A 184 -12.29 -8.62 -16.90
C GLY A 184 -12.18 -7.57 -18.00
N PHE A 185 -11.28 -6.61 -17.82
CA PHE A 185 -10.93 -5.63 -18.84
C PHE A 185 -9.49 -5.86 -19.30
N THR A 186 -9.25 -5.73 -20.60
CA THR A 186 -7.90 -5.72 -21.14
C THR A 186 -7.29 -4.35 -20.88
N SER A 187 -6.30 -4.29 -20.00
CA SER A 187 -5.50 -3.08 -19.79
C SER A 187 -4.11 -3.30 -20.36
N THR A 188 -3.61 -2.32 -21.12
CA THR A 188 -2.27 -2.37 -21.72
C THR A 188 -1.36 -1.45 -20.92
N PHE A 189 -0.42 -2.03 -20.19
CA PHE A 189 0.64 -1.27 -19.52
C PHE A 189 1.96 -1.46 -20.27
N ARG A 190 2.72 -0.38 -20.40
CA ARG A 190 4.07 -0.40 -20.97
C ARG A 190 5.06 -0.22 -19.83
N ALA A 191 5.77 -1.29 -19.49
CA ALA A 191 6.90 -1.22 -18.58
C ALA A 191 8.20 -1.18 -19.38
N MET A 192 9.02 -0.17 -19.15
CA MET A 192 10.42 -0.20 -19.56
C MET A 192 11.24 -0.80 -18.42
N PHE A 193 11.79 -1.99 -18.64
CA PHE A 193 12.82 -2.55 -17.77
C PHE A 193 14.15 -2.44 -18.50
N GLY A 194 15.08 -1.67 -17.95
CA GLY A 194 16.45 -1.62 -18.42
C GLY A 194 17.29 -2.66 -17.68
N CYS A 195 17.87 -3.61 -18.40
CA CYS A 195 19.02 -4.37 -17.91
C CYS A 195 20.28 -3.63 -18.37
N GLY A 196 20.80 -2.75 -17.52
CA GLY A 196 22.13 -2.17 -17.71
C GLY A 196 23.19 -3.05 -17.06
N PRO A 197 24.42 -3.15 -17.62
CA PRO A 197 25.53 -3.73 -16.88
C PRO A 197 25.75 -2.93 -15.59
N LEU A 198 26.12 -3.62 -14.50
CA LEU A 198 26.70 -2.97 -13.32
C LEU A 198 27.90 -2.15 -13.79
N LEU A 199 27.79 -0.83 -13.75
CA LEU A 199 28.96 0.04 -13.89
C LEU A 199 29.82 -0.21 -12.65
N ARG A 200 30.88 -0.99 -12.83
CA ARG A 200 31.97 -1.08 -11.87
C ARG A 200 32.92 0.07 -12.20
N ASP A 201 33.12 0.96 -11.23
CA ASP A 201 34.18 1.97 -11.27
C ASP A 201 35.57 1.30 -11.33
#